data_AF-A0A150AKX0-F1
#
_entry.id   AF-A0A150AKX0-F1
#
_cell.length_a   1.000
_cell.length_b   1.000
_cell.length_c   1.000
_cell.angle_alpha   90.00
_cell.angle_beta   90.00
_cell.angle_gamma   90.00
#
_symmetry.space_group_name_H-M   'P 1'
#
loop_
_entity.id
_entity.type
_entity.pdbx_description
1 polymer ?
#
loop_
_entity_poly.entity_id
_entity_poly.type
_entity_poly.pdbx_seq_one_letter_code
_entity_poly.pdbx_strand_id
1 'polypeptide(L)'
;MLFGYILLFFITREYSAEDVGLWFIFFSIFNFSINIREGVTYVALVKFSSGKENEKAYQTYKTVIIAILIIETCIGLLIVLTGFLDIFPDISYFLMVYPIFSITNNCLKWVENIHKSRHTLYRAVIINLISLTLLGLGLYYVHYNALNIQELVLVIVAVYGISFLIALTTIPFKAIFLSPFDKKTFKEIMHYAKQGTLKALFGTASSKMTLFLSAGIISLKITAMLGLAQRYLVIILSISNAIQLSFYPKIVELYERGDMEEFKKYFLQTLGKVYLIILPISIGFLVLIKPFIVLLHGDQYSDSFHLLVILVITSLFAPLGAFFASYTNAKGKPQLSTNIVVMNSIILIVLSYFMVAYMGEIGTVLPALVTEIIGAVVIFIFYLRNENVNLLKIIPLMRLEAINLFYQFRNKILRNA
;
A
#
# COMPACT_ATOMS: atom_id res chain seq x y z
N MET A 1 -2.02 -9.43 3.62
CA MET A 1 -0.63 -9.21 4.08
C MET A 1 0.16 -10.52 4.10
N LEU A 2 -0.30 -11.58 4.78
CA LEU A 2 0.41 -12.87 4.86
C LEU A 2 0.81 -13.46 3.49
N PHE A 3 -0.11 -13.52 2.53
CA PHE A 3 0.16 -13.99 1.16
C PHE A 3 1.42 -13.33 0.55
N GLY A 4 1.52 -12.00 0.68
CA GLY A 4 2.64 -11.24 0.11
C GLY A 4 3.98 -11.50 0.81
N TYR A 5 3.99 -11.74 2.13
CA TYR A 5 5.22 -12.05 2.86
C TYR A 5 5.68 -13.49 2.64
N ILE A 6 4.76 -14.46 2.58
CA ILE A 6 5.11 -15.86 2.24
C ILE A 6 5.74 -15.91 0.86
N LEU A 7 5.11 -15.26 -0.12
CA LEU A 7 5.64 -15.18 -1.47
C LEU A 7 7.00 -14.46 -1.49
N LEU A 8 7.15 -13.35 -0.75
CA LEU A 8 8.42 -12.62 -0.65
C LEU A 8 9.55 -13.51 -0.08
N PHE A 9 9.30 -14.24 1.01
CA PHE A 9 10.30 -15.13 1.60
C PHE A 9 10.71 -16.23 0.63
N PHE A 10 9.74 -16.83 -0.06
CA PHE A 10 10.00 -17.84 -1.08
C PHE A 10 10.87 -17.29 -2.20
N ILE A 11 10.46 -16.19 -2.86
CA ILE A 11 11.17 -15.70 -4.05
C ILE A 11 12.62 -15.29 -3.73
N THR A 12 12.87 -14.69 -2.57
CA THR A 12 14.22 -14.28 -2.19
C THR A 12 15.14 -15.46 -1.86
N ARG A 13 14.56 -16.58 -1.46
CA ARG A 13 15.31 -17.80 -1.14
C ARG A 13 15.55 -18.69 -2.34
N GLU A 14 14.57 -18.75 -3.22
CA GLU A 14 14.59 -19.64 -4.37
C GLU A 14 15.34 -19.03 -5.56
N TYR A 15 15.22 -17.71 -5.78
CA TYR A 15 15.72 -17.06 -6.98
C TYR A 15 16.91 -16.14 -6.72
N SER A 16 17.62 -15.84 -7.82
CA SER A 16 18.70 -14.85 -7.83
C SER A 16 18.17 -13.45 -7.51
N ALA A 17 19.03 -12.57 -7.01
CA ALA A 17 18.67 -11.17 -6.78
C ALA A 17 18.26 -10.44 -8.08
N GLU A 18 18.74 -10.86 -9.25
CA GLU A 18 18.35 -10.28 -10.54
C GLU A 18 16.90 -10.63 -10.89
N ASP A 19 16.52 -11.90 -10.77
CA ASP A 19 15.15 -12.37 -10.98
C ASP A 19 14.19 -11.67 -10.01
N VAL A 20 14.55 -11.59 -8.73
CA VAL A 20 13.73 -10.89 -7.74
C VAL A 20 13.59 -9.40 -8.08
N GLY A 21 14.60 -8.79 -8.69
CA GLY A 21 14.54 -7.45 -9.25
C GLY A 21 13.45 -7.31 -10.31
N LEU A 22 13.40 -8.25 -11.27
CA LEU A 22 12.34 -8.31 -12.29
C LEU A 22 10.96 -8.46 -11.65
N TRP A 23 10.84 -9.32 -10.64
CA TRP A 23 9.59 -9.48 -9.90
C TRP A 23 9.15 -8.19 -9.23
N PHE A 24 10.05 -7.44 -8.59
CA PHE A 24 9.69 -6.16 -7.95
C PHE A 24 9.23 -5.10 -8.96
N ILE A 25 9.81 -5.07 -10.17
CA ILE A 25 9.37 -4.19 -11.26
C ILE A 25 7.98 -4.61 -11.73
N PHE A 26 7.81 -5.88 -12.09
CA PHE A 26 6.52 -6.44 -12.52
C PHE A 26 5.42 -6.18 -11.49
N PHE A 27 5.68 -6.49 -10.23
CA PHE A 27 4.74 -6.28 -9.14
C PHE A 27 4.47 -4.79 -8.89
N SER A 28 5.42 -3.90 -9.19
CA SER A 28 5.20 -2.45 -9.08
C SER A 28 4.31 -1.90 -10.19
N ILE A 29 4.45 -2.39 -11.43
CA ILE A 29 3.52 -2.11 -12.53
C ILE A 29 2.11 -2.59 -12.16
N PHE A 30 2.02 -3.78 -11.57
CA PHE A 30 0.75 -4.31 -11.07
C PHE A 30 0.12 -3.48 -9.95
N ASN A 31 0.89 -3.06 -8.94
CA ASN A 31 0.37 -2.20 -7.88
C ASN A 31 -0.07 -0.82 -8.38
N PHE A 32 0.63 -0.27 -9.39
CA PHE A 32 0.21 0.96 -10.04
C PHE A 32 -1.21 0.85 -10.60
N SER A 33 -1.51 -0.27 -11.24
CA SER A 33 -2.83 -0.55 -11.78
C SER A 33 -3.89 -0.81 -10.70
N ILE A 34 -3.54 -1.44 -9.57
CA ILE A 34 -4.45 -1.61 -8.42
C ILE A 34 -4.94 -0.25 -7.90
N ASN A 35 -4.03 0.70 -7.70
CA ASN A 35 -4.35 2.00 -7.10
C ASN A 35 -5.31 2.84 -7.97
N ILE A 36 -5.21 2.72 -9.29
CA ILE A 36 -6.16 3.33 -10.23
C ILE A 36 -7.59 2.79 -10.01
N ARG A 37 -7.71 1.52 -9.59
CA ARG A 37 -8.98 0.79 -9.47
C ARG A 37 -9.54 0.72 -8.06
N GLU A 38 -8.77 1.07 -7.04
CA GLU A 38 -9.19 0.96 -5.64
C GLU A 38 -10.49 1.75 -5.37
N GLY A 39 -10.64 2.91 -6.03
CA GLY A 39 -11.88 3.70 -6.01
C GLY A 39 -13.09 3.06 -6.71
N VAL A 40 -12.86 2.10 -7.61
CA VAL A 40 -13.91 1.37 -8.37
C VAL A 40 -14.36 0.10 -7.64
N THR A 41 -13.43 -0.63 -7.05
CA THR A 41 -13.70 -1.98 -6.52
C THR A 41 -14.48 -1.93 -5.21
N TYR A 42 -13.94 -1.33 -4.16
CA TYR A 42 -14.57 -1.39 -2.83
C TYR A 42 -15.60 -0.28 -2.63
N VAL A 43 -15.26 0.96 -2.95
CA VAL A 43 -16.11 2.13 -2.69
C VAL A 43 -17.43 2.05 -3.46
N ALA A 44 -17.41 1.64 -4.73
CA ALA A 44 -18.62 1.48 -5.51
C ALA A 44 -19.53 0.37 -4.96
N LEU A 45 -18.95 -0.79 -4.59
CA LEU A 45 -19.72 -1.88 -4.01
C LEU A 45 -20.40 -1.44 -2.71
N VAL A 46 -19.66 -0.85 -1.78
CA VAL A 46 -20.25 -0.37 -0.51
C VAL A 46 -21.31 0.70 -0.77
N LYS A 47 -21.03 1.70 -1.60
CA LYS A 47 -21.96 2.82 -1.83
C LYS A 47 -23.25 2.40 -2.54
N PHE A 48 -23.16 1.53 -3.54
CA PHE A 48 -24.29 1.22 -4.41
C PHE A 48 -25.03 -0.08 -4.04
N SER A 49 -24.38 -0.99 -3.30
CA SER A 49 -24.97 -2.27 -2.88
C SER A 49 -25.25 -2.41 -1.39
N SER A 50 -24.66 -1.59 -0.50
CA SER A 50 -24.91 -1.73 0.95
C SER A 50 -26.38 -1.44 1.28
N GLY A 51 -26.97 -2.26 2.17
CA GLY A 51 -28.38 -2.18 2.55
C GLY A 51 -29.38 -2.67 1.48
N LYS A 52 -28.92 -3.23 0.37
CA LYS A 52 -29.76 -3.81 -0.68
C LYS A 52 -29.49 -5.30 -0.79
N GLU A 53 -30.49 -6.13 -0.52
CA GLU A 53 -30.37 -7.60 -0.68
C GLU A 53 -31.05 -8.13 -1.96
N ASN A 54 -31.47 -7.22 -2.84
CA ASN A 54 -32.33 -7.51 -3.97
C ASN A 54 -31.59 -7.46 -5.33
N GLU A 55 -32.35 -7.62 -6.41
CA GLU A 55 -31.91 -7.50 -7.81
C GLU A 55 -30.99 -6.29 -8.08
N LYS A 56 -31.24 -5.14 -7.46
CA LYS A 56 -30.39 -3.93 -7.58
C LYS A 56 -28.95 -4.15 -7.10
N ALA A 57 -28.73 -5.00 -6.09
CA ALA A 57 -27.40 -5.34 -5.63
C ALA A 57 -26.67 -6.22 -6.66
N TYR A 58 -27.38 -7.18 -7.27
CA TYR A 58 -26.85 -8.02 -8.34
C TYR A 58 -26.51 -7.23 -9.61
N GLN A 59 -27.36 -6.28 -9.99
CA GLN A 59 -27.08 -5.32 -11.07
C GLN A 59 -25.80 -4.51 -10.77
N THR A 60 -25.64 -4.06 -9.52
CA THR A 60 -24.42 -3.36 -9.07
C THR A 60 -23.19 -4.26 -9.17
N TYR A 61 -23.26 -5.50 -8.68
CA TYR A 61 -22.15 -6.46 -8.74
C TYR A 61 -21.69 -6.73 -10.17
N LYS A 62 -22.65 -6.95 -11.08
CA LYS A 62 -22.38 -7.12 -12.52
C LYS A 62 -21.76 -5.86 -13.13
N THR A 63 -22.29 -4.69 -12.80
CA THR A 63 -21.78 -3.41 -13.31
C THR A 63 -20.34 -3.15 -12.86
N VAL A 64 -20.02 -3.47 -11.59
CA VAL A 64 -18.67 -3.33 -11.05
C VAL A 64 -17.68 -4.26 -11.74
N ILE A 65 -18.00 -5.56 -11.93
CA ILE A 65 -17.07 -6.48 -12.61
C ILE A 65 -16.85 -6.09 -14.06
N ILE A 66 -17.89 -5.62 -14.77
CA ILE A 66 -17.74 -5.10 -16.14
C ILE A 66 -16.81 -3.88 -16.17
N ALA A 67 -16.98 -2.93 -15.23
CA ALA A 67 -16.10 -1.77 -15.14
C ALA A 67 -14.64 -2.18 -14.86
N ILE A 68 -14.41 -3.13 -13.96
CA ILE A 68 -13.09 -3.69 -13.68
C ILE A 68 -12.48 -4.30 -14.94
N LEU A 69 -13.21 -5.18 -15.64
CA LEU A 69 -12.72 -5.84 -16.84
C LEU A 69 -12.40 -4.86 -17.98
N ILE A 70 -13.21 -3.81 -18.17
CA ILE A 70 -12.93 -2.76 -19.15
C ILE A 70 -11.63 -2.02 -18.80
N ILE A 71 -11.48 -1.59 -17.53
CA ILE A 71 -10.27 -0.90 -17.08
C ILE A 71 -9.04 -1.80 -17.22
N GLU A 72 -9.14 -3.09 -16.84
CA GLU A 72 -8.04 -4.06 -17.03
C GLU A 72 -7.70 -4.29 -18.47
N THR A 73 -8.69 -4.36 -19.35
CA THR A 73 -8.45 -4.59 -20.77
C THR A 73 -7.73 -3.38 -21.37
N CYS A 74 -8.15 -2.16 -21.03
CA CYS A 74 -7.48 -0.94 -21.49
C CYS A 74 -6.02 -0.85 -20.99
N ILE A 75 -5.79 -1.07 -19.69
CA ILE A 75 -4.44 -1.02 -19.11
C ILE A 75 -3.59 -2.20 -19.61
N GLY A 76 -4.18 -3.40 -19.67
CA GLY A 76 -3.53 -4.62 -20.11
C GLY A 76 -3.12 -4.56 -21.59
N LEU A 77 -3.95 -4.00 -22.48
CA LEU A 77 -3.58 -3.78 -23.88
C LEU A 77 -2.36 -2.86 -24.00
N LEU A 78 -2.34 -1.74 -23.26
CA LEU A 78 -1.17 -0.84 -23.27
C LEU A 78 0.09 -1.55 -22.78
N ILE A 79 0.01 -2.31 -21.69
CA ILE A 79 1.15 -3.03 -21.12
C ILE A 79 1.63 -4.17 -22.05
N VAL A 80 0.72 -4.96 -22.62
CA VAL A 80 1.09 -6.01 -23.58
C VAL A 80 1.72 -5.41 -24.82
N LEU A 81 1.21 -4.29 -25.34
CA LEU A 81 1.82 -3.61 -26.47
C LEU A 81 3.25 -3.20 -26.14
N THR A 82 3.52 -2.67 -24.93
CA THR A 82 4.91 -2.36 -24.54
C THR A 82 5.82 -3.58 -24.45
N GLY A 83 5.30 -4.73 -24.01
CA GLY A 83 6.06 -5.99 -24.00
C GLY A 83 6.26 -6.60 -25.38
N PHE A 84 5.26 -6.49 -26.25
CA PHE A 84 5.31 -7.00 -27.62
C PHE A 84 6.24 -6.17 -28.52
N LEU A 85 6.28 -4.87 -28.30
CA LEU A 85 7.24 -3.97 -28.96
C LEU A 85 8.67 -4.10 -28.42
N ASP A 86 8.87 -4.97 -27.43
CA ASP A 86 10.16 -5.25 -26.79
C ASP A 86 10.90 -3.98 -26.32
N ILE A 87 10.14 -3.01 -25.81
CA ILE A 87 10.69 -1.73 -25.34
C ILE A 87 11.66 -1.94 -24.16
N PHE A 88 11.42 -2.99 -23.37
CA PHE A 88 12.23 -3.35 -22.21
C PHE A 88 12.47 -4.88 -22.20
N PRO A 89 13.52 -5.36 -22.90
CA PRO A 89 13.74 -6.80 -23.15
C PRO A 89 13.69 -7.69 -21.90
N ASP A 90 14.30 -7.23 -20.80
CA ASP A 90 14.39 -8.01 -19.56
C ASP A 90 13.02 -8.29 -18.90
N ILE A 91 12.01 -7.44 -19.16
CA ILE A 91 10.67 -7.57 -18.55
C ILE A 91 9.58 -7.91 -19.57
N SER A 92 9.88 -8.02 -20.86
CA SER A 92 8.89 -8.22 -21.94
C SER A 92 7.95 -9.39 -21.67
N TYR A 93 8.47 -10.54 -21.19
CA TYR A 93 7.63 -11.68 -20.81
C TYR A 93 6.62 -11.33 -19.71
N PHE A 94 7.06 -10.66 -18.65
CA PHE A 94 6.20 -10.24 -17.54
C PHE A 94 5.09 -9.29 -18.01
N LEU A 95 5.40 -8.40 -18.95
CA LEU A 95 4.44 -7.48 -19.56
C LEU A 95 3.41 -8.22 -20.42
N MET A 96 3.80 -9.29 -21.11
CA MET A 96 2.88 -10.13 -21.88
C MET A 96 1.91 -10.92 -21.00
N VAL A 97 2.39 -11.47 -19.87
CA VAL A 97 1.56 -12.25 -18.93
C VAL A 97 0.70 -11.35 -18.02
N TYR A 98 1.05 -10.07 -17.92
CA TYR A 98 0.39 -9.09 -17.06
C TYR A 98 -1.15 -9.11 -17.10
N PRO A 99 -1.85 -9.11 -18.25
CA PRO A 99 -3.31 -9.02 -18.25
C PRO A 99 -3.96 -10.23 -17.60
N ILE A 100 -3.42 -11.43 -17.83
CA ILE A 100 -3.97 -12.67 -17.27
C ILE A 100 -3.77 -12.66 -15.74
N PHE A 101 -2.58 -12.27 -15.29
CA PHE A 101 -2.29 -12.09 -13.87
C PHE A 101 -3.22 -11.05 -13.22
N SER A 102 -3.40 -9.91 -13.88
CA SER A 102 -4.24 -8.84 -13.35
C SER A 102 -5.72 -9.24 -13.29
N ILE A 103 -6.27 -9.77 -14.39
CA ILE A 103 -7.67 -10.16 -14.47
C ILE A 103 -8.01 -11.22 -13.42
N THR A 104 -7.20 -12.28 -13.30
CA THR A 104 -7.45 -13.36 -12.32
C THR A 104 -7.43 -12.85 -10.88
N ASN A 105 -6.45 -12.02 -10.50
CA ASN A 105 -6.42 -11.40 -9.17
C ASN A 105 -7.64 -10.49 -8.93
N ASN A 106 -8.02 -9.66 -9.91
CA ASN A 106 -9.13 -8.72 -9.73
C ASN A 106 -10.49 -9.41 -9.68
N CYS A 107 -10.69 -10.50 -10.43
CA CYS A 107 -11.88 -11.33 -10.35
C CYS A 107 -12.04 -11.94 -8.94
N LEU A 108 -10.96 -12.44 -8.34
CA LEU A 108 -10.96 -12.91 -6.96
C LEU A 108 -11.29 -11.77 -5.97
N LYS A 109 -10.64 -10.61 -6.12
CA LYS A 109 -10.88 -9.44 -5.26
C LYS A 109 -12.29 -8.88 -5.38
N TRP A 110 -12.92 -8.97 -6.54
CA TRP A 110 -14.32 -8.61 -6.72
C TRP A 110 -15.24 -9.45 -5.83
N VAL A 111 -15.06 -10.77 -5.79
CA VAL A 111 -15.85 -11.66 -4.92
C VAL A 111 -15.59 -11.36 -3.44
N GLU A 112 -14.32 -11.21 -3.04
CA GLU A 112 -13.98 -10.82 -1.66
C GLU A 112 -14.66 -9.51 -1.25
N ASN A 113 -14.69 -8.51 -2.14
CA ASN A 113 -15.27 -7.21 -1.84
C ASN A 113 -16.80 -7.23 -1.80
N ILE A 114 -17.48 -8.13 -2.53
CA ILE A 114 -18.91 -8.40 -2.35
C ILE A 114 -19.18 -8.90 -0.93
N HIS A 115 -18.36 -9.82 -0.42
CA HIS A 115 -18.53 -10.32 0.95
C HIS A 115 -18.29 -9.23 2.00
N LYS A 116 -17.28 -8.38 1.79
CA LYS A 116 -17.02 -7.22 2.65
C LYS A 116 -18.20 -6.23 2.62
N SER A 117 -18.83 -5.98 1.46
CA SER A 117 -19.97 -5.05 1.38
C SER A 117 -21.26 -5.61 1.97
N ARG A 118 -21.43 -6.94 2.00
CA ARG A 118 -22.58 -7.64 2.60
C ARG A 118 -22.44 -7.96 4.09
N HIS A 119 -21.44 -7.42 4.78
CA HIS A 119 -21.11 -7.75 6.18
C HIS A 119 -20.81 -9.25 6.44
N THR A 120 -20.48 -10.02 5.39
CA THR A 120 -20.11 -11.45 5.50
C THR A 120 -18.60 -11.62 5.49
N LEU A 121 -17.91 -10.83 6.31
CA LEU A 121 -16.43 -10.75 6.33
C LEU A 121 -15.76 -12.11 6.52
N TYR A 122 -16.35 -13.00 7.31
CA TYR A 122 -15.83 -14.35 7.54
C TYR A 122 -15.67 -15.15 6.24
N ARG A 123 -16.56 -14.98 5.24
CA ARG A 123 -16.42 -15.65 3.93
C ARG A 123 -15.23 -15.11 3.14
N ALA A 124 -15.00 -13.81 3.18
CA ALA A 124 -13.82 -13.20 2.57
C ALA A 124 -12.52 -13.71 3.24
N VAL A 125 -12.54 -13.93 4.56
CA VAL A 125 -11.41 -14.54 5.28
C VAL A 125 -11.19 -15.98 4.83
N ILE A 126 -12.23 -16.81 4.73
CA ILE A 126 -12.15 -18.19 4.24
C ILE A 126 -11.57 -18.23 2.83
N ILE A 127 -12.05 -17.38 1.91
CA ILE A 127 -11.50 -17.28 0.55
C ILE A 127 -10.00 -16.97 0.59
N ASN A 128 -9.57 -16.00 1.41
CA ASN A 128 -8.16 -15.66 1.55
C ASN A 128 -7.34 -16.83 2.14
N LEU A 129 -7.88 -17.62 3.07
CA LEU A 129 -7.22 -18.81 3.60
C LEU A 129 -7.08 -19.91 2.54
N ILE A 130 -8.12 -20.13 1.72
CA ILE A 130 -8.05 -21.07 0.59
C ILE A 130 -6.96 -20.64 -0.40
N SER A 131 -6.92 -19.36 -0.77
CA SER A 131 -5.87 -18.82 -1.64
C SER A 131 -4.48 -18.95 -1.04
N LEU A 132 -4.34 -18.84 0.28
CA LEU A 132 -3.07 -19.05 0.98
C LEU A 132 -2.63 -20.51 0.95
N THR A 133 -3.55 -21.45 1.15
CA THR A 133 -3.28 -22.89 1.05
C THR A 133 -2.88 -23.27 -0.39
N LEU A 134 -3.61 -22.78 -1.39
CA LEU A 134 -3.29 -22.98 -2.79
C LEU A 134 -1.94 -22.36 -3.17
N LEU A 135 -1.60 -21.19 -2.62
CA LEU A 135 -0.27 -20.61 -2.79
C LEU A 135 0.79 -21.55 -2.20
N GLY A 136 0.63 -22.07 -0.98
CA GLY A 136 1.58 -23.00 -0.38
C GLY A 136 1.83 -24.24 -1.24
N LEU A 137 0.76 -24.83 -1.79
CA LEU A 137 0.86 -25.96 -2.73
C LEU A 137 1.55 -25.56 -4.04
N GLY A 138 1.23 -24.38 -4.58
CA GLY A 138 1.85 -23.84 -5.79
C GLY A 138 3.35 -23.57 -5.61
N LEU A 139 3.76 -23.01 -4.47
CA LEU A 139 5.16 -22.76 -4.15
C LEU A 139 5.93 -24.07 -3.95
N TYR A 140 5.33 -25.08 -3.32
CA TYR A 140 5.90 -26.42 -3.24
C TYR A 140 6.13 -27.02 -4.63
N TYR A 141 5.15 -26.88 -5.53
CA TYR A 141 5.28 -27.33 -6.93
C TYR A 141 6.39 -26.59 -7.68
N VAL A 142 6.51 -25.27 -7.49
CA VAL A 142 7.58 -24.44 -8.08
C VAL A 142 8.95 -24.92 -7.63
N HIS A 143 9.14 -25.11 -6.33
CA HIS A 143 10.41 -25.58 -5.76
C HIS A 143 10.77 -26.99 -6.23
N TYR A 144 9.81 -27.93 -6.18
CA TYR A 144 10.05 -29.32 -6.56
C TYR A 144 10.47 -29.48 -8.03
N ASN A 145 9.91 -28.66 -8.93
CA ASN A 145 10.22 -28.71 -10.36
C ASN A 145 11.29 -27.69 -10.78
N ALA A 146 11.87 -26.95 -9.84
CA ALA A 146 12.86 -25.89 -10.08
C ALA A 146 12.39 -24.88 -11.16
N LEU A 147 11.13 -24.47 -11.10
CA LEU A 147 10.54 -23.56 -12.09
C LEU A 147 11.17 -22.17 -12.00
N ASN A 148 11.38 -21.54 -13.14
CA ASN A 148 11.91 -20.19 -13.20
C ASN A 148 10.89 -19.14 -12.70
N ILE A 149 11.34 -17.89 -12.55
CA ILE A 149 10.47 -16.84 -11.99
C ILE A 149 9.30 -16.47 -12.91
N GLN A 150 9.44 -16.67 -14.21
CA GLN A 150 8.40 -16.44 -15.21
C GLN A 150 7.27 -17.47 -15.06
N GLU A 151 7.64 -18.74 -14.87
CA GLU A 151 6.72 -19.85 -14.60
C GLU A 151 6.04 -19.70 -13.23
N LEU A 152 6.74 -19.17 -12.21
CA LEU A 152 6.12 -18.82 -10.93
C LEU A 152 4.93 -17.85 -11.12
N VAL A 153 5.04 -16.85 -12.02
CA VAL A 153 3.92 -15.93 -12.30
C VAL A 153 2.70 -16.71 -12.80
N LEU A 154 2.89 -17.69 -13.70
CA LEU A 154 1.83 -18.53 -14.22
C LEU A 154 1.20 -19.41 -13.12
N VAL A 155 2.01 -19.95 -12.21
CA VAL A 155 1.51 -20.68 -11.03
C VAL A 155 0.65 -19.76 -10.16
N ILE A 156 1.06 -18.52 -9.93
CA ILE A 156 0.25 -17.54 -9.17
C ILE A 156 -1.06 -17.21 -9.91
N VAL A 157 -1.03 -17.09 -11.25
CA VAL A 157 -2.25 -16.96 -12.06
C VAL A 157 -3.19 -18.15 -11.84
N ALA A 158 -2.66 -19.38 -11.85
CA ALA A 158 -3.45 -20.57 -11.59
C ALA A 158 -4.03 -20.56 -10.17
N VAL A 159 -3.25 -20.16 -9.15
CA VAL A 159 -3.71 -20.01 -7.77
C VAL A 159 -4.87 -19.03 -7.67
N TYR A 160 -4.76 -17.85 -8.29
CA TYR A 160 -5.86 -16.87 -8.30
C TYR A 160 -7.06 -17.36 -9.10
N GLY A 161 -6.85 -18.00 -10.25
CA GLY A 161 -7.91 -18.57 -11.08
C GLY A 161 -8.72 -19.64 -10.34
N ILE A 162 -8.05 -20.63 -9.74
CA ILE A 162 -8.69 -21.69 -8.94
C ILE A 162 -9.40 -21.09 -7.73
N SER A 163 -8.74 -20.16 -7.02
CA SER A 163 -9.35 -19.44 -5.89
C SER A 163 -10.62 -18.70 -6.30
N PHE A 164 -10.61 -18.05 -7.48
CA PHE A 164 -11.76 -17.34 -8.01
C PHE A 164 -12.91 -18.30 -8.35
N LEU A 165 -12.63 -19.43 -9.00
CA LEU A 165 -13.64 -20.45 -9.31
C LEU A 165 -14.30 -20.99 -8.04
N ILE A 166 -13.51 -21.27 -7.00
CA ILE A 166 -14.04 -21.67 -5.69
C ILE A 166 -14.86 -20.53 -5.08
N ALA A 167 -14.37 -19.30 -5.12
CA ALA A 167 -15.05 -18.13 -4.57
C ALA A 167 -16.39 -17.86 -5.29
N LEU A 168 -16.53 -18.15 -6.58
CA LEU A 168 -17.80 -18.01 -7.31
C LEU A 168 -18.93 -18.83 -6.70
N THR A 169 -18.62 -19.97 -6.06
CA THR A 169 -19.62 -20.81 -5.37
C THR A 169 -20.22 -20.14 -4.14
N THR A 170 -19.56 -19.11 -3.60
CA THR A 170 -19.96 -18.42 -2.36
C THR A 170 -20.94 -17.25 -2.60
N ILE A 171 -21.15 -16.89 -3.88
CA ILE A 171 -22.03 -15.81 -4.33
C ILE A 171 -23.10 -16.34 -5.30
N PRO A 172 -24.26 -15.67 -5.44
CA PRO A 172 -25.30 -16.08 -6.38
C PRO A 172 -24.93 -15.68 -7.82
N PHE A 173 -23.86 -16.27 -8.37
CA PHE A 173 -23.27 -15.90 -9.67
C PHE A 173 -24.28 -15.90 -10.81
N LYS A 174 -25.15 -16.93 -10.88
CA LYS A 174 -26.21 -17.01 -11.92
C LYS A 174 -27.15 -15.81 -11.86
N ALA A 175 -27.60 -15.41 -10.66
CA ALA A 175 -28.48 -14.25 -10.50
C ALA A 175 -27.77 -12.94 -10.86
N ILE A 176 -26.49 -12.82 -10.51
CA ILE A 176 -25.65 -11.67 -10.88
C ILE A 176 -25.51 -11.57 -12.39
N PHE A 177 -25.21 -12.67 -13.06
CA PHE A 177 -25.00 -12.69 -14.51
C PHE A 177 -26.28 -12.38 -15.29
N LEU A 178 -27.43 -12.89 -14.83
CA LEU A 178 -28.74 -12.65 -15.44
C LEU A 178 -29.29 -11.25 -15.17
N SER A 179 -28.79 -10.55 -14.15
CA SER A 179 -29.24 -9.19 -13.83
C SER A 179 -28.92 -8.21 -14.97
N PRO A 180 -29.76 -7.19 -15.21
CA PRO A 180 -29.48 -6.18 -16.23
C PRO A 180 -28.27 -5.31 -15.84
N PHE A 181 -27.63 -4.72 -16.83
CA PHE A 181 -26.55 -3.77 -16.61
C PHE A 181 -27.10 -2.40 -16.23
N ASP A 182 -26.59 -1.80 -15.15
CA ASP A 182 -27.01 -0.46 -14.72
C ASP A 182 -26.06 0.60 -15.29
N LYS A 183 -26.48 1.19 -16.42
CA LYS A 183 -25.75 2.26 -17.11
C LYS A 183 -25.56 3.50 -16.24
N LYS A 184 -26.50 3.80 -15.33
CA LYS A 184 -26.39 4.97 -14.44
C LYS A 184 -25.29 4.72 -13.41
N THR A 185 -25.34 3.58 -12.73
CA THR A 185 -24.29 3.18 -11.78
C THR A 185 -22.93 3.09 -12.46
N PHE A 186 -22.85 2.57 -13.70
CA PHE A 186 -21.59 2.56 -14.46
C PHE A 186 -21.02 3.96 -14.69
N LYS A 187 -21.84 4.92 -15.12
CA LYS A 187 -21.39 6.29 -15.35
C LYS A 187 -20.88 6.94 -14.07
N GLU A 188 -21.55 6.70 -12.94
CA GLU A 188 -21.11 7.18 -11.63
C GLU A 188 -19.79 6.53 -11.22
N ILE A 189 -19.64 5.21 -11.36
CA ILE A 189 -18.39 4.48 -11.11
C ILE A 189 -17.24 5.05 -11.95
N MET A 190 -17.44 5.26 -13.25
CA MET A 190 -16.41 5.80 -14.13
C MET A 190 -16.03 7.24 -13.78
N HIS A 191 -16.99 8.06 -13.31
CA HIS A 191 -16.69 9.39 -12.80
C HIS A 191 -15.81 9.34 -11.54
N TYR A 192 -16.11 8.42 -10.61
CA TYR A 192 -15.27 8.17 -9.44
C TYR A 192 -13.87 7.65 -9.82
N ALA A 193 -13.81 6.70 -10.76
CA ALA A 193 -12.56 6.15 -11.28
C ALA A 193 -11.65 7.26 -11.82
N LYS A 194 -12.21 8.17 -12.63
CA LYS A 194 -11.49 9.30 -13.21
C LYS A 194 -10.86 10.20 -12.15
N GLN A 195 -11.60 10.53 -11.08
CA GLN A 195 -11.09 11.37 -9.99
C GLN A 195 -10.00 10.65 -9.17
N GLY A 196 -10.19 9.36 -8.89
CA GLY A 196 -9.19 8.53 -8.20
C GLY A 196 -7.90 8.33 -9.00
N THR A 197 -8.03 8.21 -10.32
CA THR A 197 -6.90 7.96 -11.24
C THR A 197 -5.85 9.07 -11.14
N LEU A 198 -6.24 10.35 -11.13
CA LEU A 198 -5.29 11.47 -11.05
C LEU A 198 -4.42 11.39 -9.78
N LYS A 199 -5.05 11.15 -8.62
CA LYS A 199 -4.34 11.00 -7.35
C LYS A 199 -3.45 9.77 -7.34
N ALA A 200 -3.93 8.65 -7.91
CA ALA A 200 -3.18 7.42 -8.02
C ALA A 200 -1.96 7.55 -8.95
N LEU A 201 -2.10 8.26 -10.08
CA LEU A 201 -1.02 8.52 -11.04
C LEU A 201 0.13 9.28 -10.35
N PHE A 202 -0.14 10.45 -9.76
CA PHE A 202 0.93 11.26 -9.15
C PHE A 202 1.50 10.65 -7.86
N GLY A 203 0.66 10.06 -7.02
CA GLY A 203 1.12 9.44 -5.77
C GLY A 203 1.90 8.15 -6.04
N THR A 204 1.34 7.25 -6.84
CA THR A 204 1.96 5.93 -7.06
C THR A 204 3.16 6.02 -8.00
N ALA A 205 3.11 6.82 -9.07
CA ALA A 205 4.25 6.99 -9.96
C ALA A 205 5.46 7.52 -9.19
N SER A 206 5.26 8.54 -8.35
CA SER A 206 6.34 9.10 -7.54
C SER A 206 6.90 8.06 -6.57
N SER A 207 6.04 7.29 -5.90
CA SER A 207 6.47 6.23 -4.96
C SER A 207 7.25 5.06 -5.61
N LYS A 208 7.08 4.86 -6.93
CA LYS A 208 7.73 3.79 -7.69
C LYS A 208 8.88 4.28 -8.56
N MET A 209 9.07 5.60 -8.65
CA MET A 209 10.08 6.22 -9.49
C MET A 209 11.48 5.71 -9.16
N THR A 210 11.87 5.69 -7.88
CA THR A 210 13.21 5.21 -7.47
C THR A 210 13.43 3.73 -7.79
N LEU A 211 12.39 2.90 -7.73
CA LEU A 211 12.49 1.49 -8.08
C LEU A 211 12.68 1.29 -9.59
N PHE A 212 11.93 2.03 -10.42
CA PHE A 212 12.10 1.97 -11.88
C PHE A 212 13.44 2.56 -12.33
N LEU A 213 13.88 3.67 -11.73
CA LEU A 213 15.19 4.26 -12.02
C LEU A 213 16.33 3.34 -11.54
N SER A 214 16.19 2.69 -10.39
CA SER A 214 17.14 1.68 -9.91
C SER A 214 17.30 0.56 -10.95
N ALA A 215 16.20 0.08 -11.51
CA ALA A 215 16.23 -0.97 -12.52
C ALA A 215 16.87 -0.52 -13.84
N GLY A 216 16.49 0.67 -14.34
CA GLY A 216 16.92 1.15 -15.65
C GLY A 216 18.29 1.82 -15.68
N ILE A 217 18.77 2.36 -14.55
CA ILE A 217 20.04 3.11 -14.47
C ILE A 217 21.12 2.30 -13.75
N ILE A 218 20.77 1.54 -12.71
CA ILE A 218 21.74 0.89 -11.85
C ILE A 218 21.80 -0.63 -12.12
N SER A 219 20.84 -1.40 -11.59
CA SER A 219 20.77 -2.85 -11.79
C SER A 219 19.48 -3.45 -11.20
N LEU A 220 19.12 -4.64 -11.68
CA LEU A 220 18.05 -5.46 -11.11
C LEU A 220 18.36 -5.94 -9.68
N LYS A 221 19.63 -6.25 -9.39
CA LYS A 221 20.08 -6.65 -8.05
C LYS A 221 19.81 -5.58 -6.99
N ILE A 222 20.19 -4.31 -7.26
CA ILE A 222 19.93 -3.20 -6.33
C ILE A 222 18.43 -2.92 -6.22
N THR A 223 17.69 -3.12 -7.32
CA THR A 223 16.22 -3.03 -7.32
C THR A 223 15.58 -4.07 -6.40
N ALA A 224 16.13 -5.29 -6.33
CA ALA A 224 15.68 -6.32 -5.40
C ALA A 224 15.96 -5.94 -3.94
N MET A 225 17.16 -5.42 -3.65
CA MET A 225 17.54 -4.95 -2.32
C MET A 225 16.65 -3.78 -1.86
N LEU A 226 16.41 -2.81 -2.74
CA LEU A 226 15.50 -1.69 -2.49
C LEU A 226 14.07 -2.18 -2.25
N GLY A 227 13.58 -3.07 -3.11
CA GLY A 227 12.25 -3.67 -2.99
C GLY A 227 12.07 -4.38 -1.65
N LEU A 228 13.07 -5.14 -1.21
CA LEU A 228 13.09 -5.81 0.09
C LEU A 228 13.08 -4.81 1.25
N ALA A 229 13.96 -3.80 1.22
CA ALA A 229 14.02 -2.76 2.24
C ALA A 229 12.68 -2.01 2.37
N GLN A 230 12.03 -1.69 1.25
CA GLN A 230 10.69 -1.08 1.23
C GLN A 230 9.62 -1.96 1.86
N ARG A 231 9.71 -3.30 1.78
CA ARG A 231 8.73 -4.21 2.42
C ARG A 231 8.81 -4.13 3.93
N TYR A 232 10.01 -4.09 4.49
CA TYR A 232 10.22 -3.90 5.92
C TYR A 232 9.77 -2.51 6.39
N LEU A 233 10.00 -1.47 5.58
CA LEU A 233 9.51 -0.12 5.87
C LEU A 233 7.99 -0.07 6.06
N VAL A 234 7.23 -0.81 5.24
CA VAL A 234 5.76 -0.87 5.33
C VAL A 234 5.29 -1.42 6.68
N ILE A 235 6.05 -2.32 7.31
CA ILE A 235 5.73 -2.83 8.67
C ILE A 235 5.78 -1.70 9.68
N ILE A 236 6.83 -0.89 9.65
CA ILE A 236 7.00 0.24 10.58
C ILE A 236 5.89 1.27 10.37
N LEU A 237 5.60 1.63 9.12
CA LEU A 237 4.56 2.59 8.78
C LEU A 237 3.15 2.10 9.14
N SER A 238 2.90 0.79 9.15
CA SER A 238 1.60 0.23 9.51
C SER A 238 1.15 0.59 10.93
N ILE A 239 2.11 0.81 11.84
CA ILE A 239 1.86 1.23 13.23
C ILE A 239 1.27 2.64 13.25
N SER A 240 1.87 3.58 12.50
CA SER A 240 1.36 4.93 12.35
C SER A 240 -0.06 4.92 11.78
N ASN A 241 -0.28 4.12 10.72
CA ASN A 241 -1.56 4.02 10.04
C ASN A 241 -2.66 3.47 10.96
N ALA A 242 -2.34 2.48 11.81
CA ALA A 242 -3.28 1.94 12.79
C ALA A 242 -3.75 3.01 13.79
N ILE A 243 -2.84 3.85 14.28
CA ILE A 243 -3.19 4.95 15.18
C ILE A 243 -4.02 5.99 14.43
N GLN A 244 -3.63 6.34 13.20
CA GLN A 244 -4.34 7.32 12.36
C GLN A 244 -5.82 6.93 12.11
N LEU A 245 -6.10 5.63 11.95
CA LEU A 245 -7.48 5.13 11.74
C LEU A 245 -8.40 5.42 12.93
N SER A 246 -7.87 5.42 14.16
CA SER A 246 -8.62 5.80 15.36
C SER A 246 -8.64 7.30 15.61
N PHE A 247 -7.58 8.01 15.20
CA PHE A 247 -7.47 9.47 15.30
C PHE A 247 -8.51 10.19 14.44
N TYR A 248 -8.72 9.74 13.20
CA TYR A 248 -9.50 10.49 12.21
C TYR A 248 -10.97 10.72 12.59
N PRO A 249 -11.75 9.71 13.07
CA PRO A 249 -13.13 9.96 13.51
C PRO A 249 -13.21 10.94 14.68
N LYS A 250 -12.25 10.87 15.60
CA LYS A 250 -12.25 11.70 16.81
C LYS A 250 -11.94 13.17 16.53
N ILE A 251 -10.97 13.42 15.64
CA ILE A 251 -10.60 14.80 15.28
C ILE A 251 -11.73 15.48 14.47
N VAL A 252 -12.51 14.72 13.67
CA VAL A 252 -13.73 15.22 13.00
C VAL A 252 -14.80 15.59 14.04
N GLU A 253 -15.10 14.71 14.99
CA GLU A 253 -16.08 14.95 16.06
C GLU A 253 -15.75 16.22 16.86
N LEU A 254 -14.47 16.44 17.23
CA LEU A 254 -14.02 17.63 17.96
C LEU A 254 -14.19 18.92 17.13
N TYR A 255 -13.93 18.84 15.82
CA TYR A 255 -14.13 19.98 14.93
C TYR A 255 -15.61 20.34 14.78
N GLU A 256 -16.49 19.35 14.60
CA GLU A 256 -17.93 19.55 14.48
C GLU A 256 -18.57 20.16 15.74
N ARG A 257 -18.00 19.85 16.92
CA ARG A 257 -18.41 20.45 18.19
C ARG A 257 -17.92 21.89 18.39
N GLY A 258 -17.01 22.38 17.55
CA GLY A 258 -16.42 23.71 17.66
C GLY A 258 -15.38 23.86 18.78
N ASP A 259 -14.95 22.76 19.42
CA ASP A 259 -13.94 22.79 20.49
C ASP A 259 -12.53 22.81 19.90
N MET A 260 -12.10 23.99 19.42
CA MET A 260 -10.83 24.16 18.73
C MET A 260 -9.59 23.98 19.62
N GLU A 261 -9.73 24.23 20.93
CA GLU A 261 -8.65 24.01 21.90
C GLU A 261 -8.40 22.52 22.11
N GLU A 262 -9.46 21.75 22.40
CA GLU A 262 -9.33 20.30 22.55
C GLU A 262 -8.96 19.64 21.22
N PHE A 263 -9.44 20.15 20.08
CA PHE A 263 -9.04 19.69 18.75
C PHE A 263 -7.52 19.79 18.53
N LYS A 264 -6.91 20.95 18.82
CA LYS A 264 -5.45 21.15 18.68
C LYS A 264 -4.67 20.31 19.69
N LYS A 265 -5.14 20.25 20.93
CA LYS A 265 -4.51 19.46 21.99
C LYS A 265 -4.54 17.96 21.67
N TYR A 266 -5.68 17.44 21.24
CA TYR A 266 -5.85 16.04 20.84
C TYR A 266 -4.94 15.67 19.66
N PHE A 267 -4.81 16.57 18.67
CA PHE A 267 -3.86 16.39 17.57
C PHE A 267 -2.40 16.27 18.08
N LEU A 268 -1.93 17.20 18.91
CA LEU A 268 -0.57 17.18 19.43
C LEU A 268 -0.29 15.97 20.33
N GLN A 269 -1.23 15.61 21.20
CA GLN A 269 -1.12 14.41 22.05
C GLN A 269 -1.05 13.14 21.22
N THR A 270 -1.94 13.00 20.23
CA THR A 270 -1.94 11.80 19.38
C THR A 270 -0.66 11.69 18.57
N LEU A 271 -0.18 12.79 18.00
CA LEU A 271 1.09 12.80 17.28
C LEU A 271 2.27 12.49 18.22
N GLY A 272 2.24 12.97 19.47
CA GLY A 272 3.19 12.58 20.51
C GLY A 272 3.18 11.08 20.81
N LYS A 273 2.00 10.48 20.98
CA LYS A 273 1.86 9.01 21.14
C LYS A 273 2.49 8.25 19.99
N VAL A 274 2.26 8.70 18.76
CA VAL A 274 2.81 8.07 17.56
C VAL A 274 4.34 8.09 17.61
N TYR A 275 4.96 9.24 17.87
CA TYR A 275 6.42 9.34 17.98
C TYR A 275 6.99 8.58 19.16
N LEU A 276 6.28 8.54 20.29
CA LEU A 276 6.68 7.77 21.47
C LEU A 276 6.76 6.27 21.17
N ILE A 277 5.92 5.77 20.27
CA ILE A 277 5.89 4.36 19.87
C ILE A 277 6.85 4.08 18.71
N ILE A 278 6.83 4.92 17.67
CA ILE A 278 7.59 4.67 16.44
C ILE A 278 9.10 4.77 16.66
N LEU A 279 9.58 5.74 17.46
CA LEU A 279 11.02 5.91 17.70
C LEU A 279 11.68 4.67 18.32
N PRO A 280 11.22 4.15 19.48
CA PRO A 280 11.85 2.96 20.08
C PRO A 280 11.67 1.71 19.21
N ILE A 281 10.53 1.55 18.52
CA ILE A 281 10.33 0.43 17.60
C ILE A 281 11.29 0.51 16.43
N SER A 282 11.48 1.69 15.85
CA SER A 282 12.41 1.89 14.72
C SER A 282 13.84 1.59 15.11
N ILE A 283 14.28 2.06 16.29
CA ILE A 283 15.62 1.79 16.82
C ILE A 283 15.79 0.29 17.09
N GLY A 284 14.87 -0.33 17.83
CA GLY A 284 14.92 -1.77 18.13
C GLY A 284 14.88 -2.62 16.86
N PHE A 285 14.08 -2.21 15.87
CA PHE A 285 14.01 -2.87 14.58
C PHE A 285 15.35 -2.82 13.85
N LEU A 286 15.99 -1.65 13.75
CA LEU A 286 17.30 -1.52 13.09
C LEU A 286 18.40 -2.34 13.75
N VAL A 287 18.39 -2.44 15.09
CA VAL A 287 19.36 -3.27 15.83
C VAL A 287 19.18 -4.76 15.52
N LEU A 288 17.93 -5.21 15.38
CA LEU A 288 17.62 -6.63 15.26
C LEU A 288 17.50 -7.13 13.82
N ILE A 289 17.19 -6.27 12.84
CA ILE A 289 16.72 -6.71 11.52
C ILE A 289 17.79 -7.35 10.64
N LYS A 290 19.07 -6.95 10.77
CA LYS A 290 20.15 -7.47 9.91
C LYS A 290 20.27 -9.01 9.94
N PRO A 291 20.37 -9.68 11.10
CA PRO A 291 20.38 -11.15 11.14
C PRO A 291 19.09 -11.77 10.60
N PHE A 292 17.93 -11.12 10.77
CA PHE A 292 16.68 -11.61 10.16
C PHE A 292 16.68 -11.48 8.64
N ILE A 293 17.29 -10.44 8.06
CA ILE A 293 17.43 -10.33 6.59
C ILE A 293 18.22 -11.52 6.06
N VAL A 294 19.38 -11.82 6.65
CA VAL A 294 20.21 -12.96 6.24
C VAL A 294 19.49 -14.30 6.49
N LEU A 295 18.82 -14.44 7.64
CA LEU A 295 18.09 -15.65 8.02
C LEU A 295 16.83 -15.90 7.16
N LEU A 296 16.14 -14.87 6.69
CA LEU A 296 14.90 -15.03 5.93
C LEU A 296 15.14 -14.99 4.42
N HIS A 297 16.04 -14.13 3.95
CA HIS A 297 16.25 -13.86 2.52
C HIS A 297 17.57 -14.39 1.98
N GLY A 298 18.56 -14.65 2.84
CA GLY A 298 19.89 -15.11 2.44
C GLY A 298 20.92 -13.98 2.38
N ASP A 299 22.19 -14.37 2.28
CA ASP A 299 23.34 -13.46 2.41
C ASP A 299 23.42 -12.41 1.29
N GLN A 300 22.95 -12.76 0.08
CA GLN A 300 22.89 -11.86 -1.08
C GLN A 300 22.05 -10.59 -0.84
N TYR A 301 21.21 -10.56 0.20
CA TYR A 301 20.39 -9.42 0.58
C TYR A 301 20.91 -8.64 1.80
N SER A 302 22.06 -9.02 2.38
CA SER A 302 22.66 -8.36 3.54
C SER A 302 22.85 -6.87 3.32
N ASP A 303 23.22 -6.47 2.09
CA ASP A 303 23.39 -5.07 1.71
C ASP A 303 22.08 -4.28 1.75
N SER A 304 20.90 -4.90 1.61
CA SER A 304 19.61 -4.20 1.75
C SER A 304 19.45 -3.50 3.11
N PHE A 305 20.23 -3.91 4.12
CA PHE A 305 20.25 -3.29 5.44
C PHE A 305 20.59 -1.79 5.41
N HIS A 306 21.60 -1.37 4.62
CA HIS A 306 22.01 0.04 4.63
C HIS A 306 20.95 0.94 3.97
N LEU A 307 20.29 0.45 2.90
CA LEU A 307 19.12 1.10 2.30
C LEU A 307 17.96 1.20 3.30
N LEU A 308 17.71 0.12 4.04
CA LEU A 308 16.68 0.08 5.06
C LEU A 308 16.93 1.11 6.17
N VAL A 309 18.16 1.28 6.65
CA VAL A 309 18.49 2.30 7.66
C VAL A 309 18.03 3.70 7.24
N ILE A 310 18.33 4.10 6.01
CA ILE A 310 17.92 5.41 5.48
C ILE A 310 16.39 5.48 5.37
N LEU A 311 15.75 4.43 4.87
CA LEU A 311 14.29 4.37 4.79
C LEU A 311 13.61 4.47 6.16
N VAL A 312 14.16 3.82 7.19
CA VAL A 312 13.63 3.93 8.56
C VAL A 312 13.77 5.34 9.12
N ILE A 313 14.86 6.04 8.81
CA ILE A 313 14.99 7.47 9.18
C ILE A 313 13.93 8.30 8.44
N THR A 314 13.72 8.03 7.15
CA THR A 314 12.67 8.68 6.33
C THR A 314 11.27 8.46 6.92
N SER A 315 10.96 7.25 7.40
CA SER A 315 9.62 6.97 7.96
C SER A 315 9.31 7.71 9.26
N LEU A 316 10.31 8.29 9.93
CA LEU A 316 10.06 9.15 11.09
C LEU A 316 9.33 10.43 10.71
N PHE A 317 9.41 10.89 9.46
CA PHE A 317 8.74 12.10 9.01
C PHE A 317 7.33 11.84 8.45
N ALA A 318 7.09 10.64 7.92
CA ALA A 318 5.83 10.25 7.28
C ALA A 318 4.57 10.45 8.16
N PRO A 319 4.57 10.19 9.49
CA PRO A 319 3.42 10.46 10.35
C PRO A 319 2.97 11.92 10.30
N LEU A 320 3.87 12.90 10.16
CA LEU A 320 3.49 14.31 10.08
C LEU A 320 2.58 14.57 8.88
N GLY A 321 2.96 14.05 7.70
CA GLY A 321 2.17 14.19 6.48
C GLY A 321 0.79 13.52 6.60
N ALA A 322 0.77 12.29 7.13
CA ALA A 322 -0.46 11.53 7.29
C ALA A 322 -1.45 12.22 8.25
N PHE A 323 -0.98 12.60 9.45
CA PHE A 323 -1.82 13.27 10.44
C PHE A 323 -2.19 14.70 10.02
N PHE A 324 -1.34 15.41 9.27
CA PHE A 324 -1.68 16.69 8.63
C PHE A 324 -2.83 16.53 7.64
N ALA A 325 -2.80 15.48 6.80
CA ALA A 325 -3.91 15.21 5.89
C ALA A 325 -5.22 15.00 6.64
N SER A 326 -5.23 14.13 7.65
CA SER A 326 -6.38 13.90 8.54
C SER A 326 -6.89 15.20 9.20
N TYR A 327 -5.97 16.03 9.71
CA TYR A 327 -6.29 17.32 10.32
C TYR A 327 -6.98 18.28 9.34
N THR A 328 -6.39 18.49 8.16
CA THR A 328 -6.98 19.40 7.16
C THR A 328 -8.28 18.88 6.57
N ASN A 329 -8.43 17.55 6.44
CA ASN A 329 -9.66 16.92 5.99
C ASN A 329 -10.79 17.14 6.98
N ALA A 330 -10.52 17.00 8.29
CA ALA A 330 -11.51 17.28 9.33
C ALA A 330 -12.00 18.74 9.29
N LYS A 331 -11.11 19.69 8.94
CA LYS A 331 -11.47 21.11 8.76
C LYS A 331 -12.16 21.42 7.41
N GLY A 332 -12.46 20.42 6.60
CA GLY A 332 -13.04 20.62 5.26
C GLY A 332 -12.10 21.27 4.24
N LYS A 333 -10.77 21.19 4.45
CA LYS A 333 -9.73 21.78 3.58
C LYS A 333 -8.75 20.72 3.02
N PRO A 334 -9.24 19.65 2.37
CA PRO A 334 -8.38 18.58 1.84
C PRO A 334 -7.35 19.07 0.80
N GLN A 335 -7.60 20.23 0.17
CA GLN A 335 -6.71 20.83 -0.82
C GLN A 335 -5.33 21.16 -0.24
N LEU A 336 -5.24 21.51 1.03
CA LEU A 336 -3.96 21.81 1.69
C LEU A 336 -3.04 20.58 1.69
N SER A 337 -3.56 19.42 2.13
CA SER A 337 -2.81 18.17 2.09
C SER A 337 -2.50 17.72 0.66
N THR A 338 -3.44 17.94 -0.26
CA THR A 338 -3.27 17.57 -1.67
C THR A 338 -2.13 18.37 -2.32
N ASN A 339 -2.05 19.67 -2.04
CA ASN A 339 -0.99 20.54 -2.56
C ASN A 339 0.40 20.11 -2.06
N ILE A 340 0.52 19.74 -0.78
CA ILE A 340 1.79 19.23 -0.24
C ILE A 340 2.16 17.89 -0.90
N VAL A 341 1.20 16.98 -1.08
CA VAL A 341 1.47 15.70 -1.75
C VAL A 341 1.92 15.92 -3.19
N VAL A 342 1.26 16.80 -3.95
CA VAL A 342 1.66 17.11 -5.34
C VAL A 342 3.06 17.73 -5.39
N MET A 343 3.34 18.69 -4.50
CA MET A 343 4.67 19.31 -4.38
C MET A 343 5.73 18.24 -4.06
N ASN A 344 5.51 17.41 -3.06
CA ASN A 344 6.42 16.33 -2.67
C ASN A 344 6.59 15.32 -3.81
N SER A 345 5.52 14.95 -4.52
CA SER A 345 5.60 14.02 -5.65
C SER A 345 6.51 14.55 -6.76
N ILE A 346 6.41 15.84 -7.09
CA ILE A 346 7.24 16.49 -8.11
C ILE A 346 8.69 16.53 -7.65
N ILE A 347 8.95 17.00 -6.43
CA ILE A 347 10.30 17.07 -5.84
C ILE A 347 10.92 15.68 -5.82
N LEU A 348 10.18 14.67 -5.37
CA LEU A 348 10.65 13.29 -5.28
C LEU A 348 11.01 12.75 -6.67
N ILE A 349 10.21 12.97 -7.70
CA ILE A 349 10.52 12.51 -9.06
C ILE A 349 11.81 13.16 -9.58
N VAL A 350 11.93 14.47 -9.44
CA VAL A 350 13.10 15.23 -9.91
C VAL A 350 14.36 14.81 -9.16
N LEU A 351 14.30 14.75 -7.83
CA LEU A 351 15.43 14.30 -7.01
C LEU A 351 15.79 12.85 -7.28
N SER A 352 14.80 11.98 -7.51
CA SER A 352 15.06 10.57 -7.81
C SER A 352 15.89 10.41 -9.08
N TYR A 353 15.56 11.13 -10.15
CA TYR A 353 16.35 11.08 -11.38
C TYR A 353 17.81 11.47 -11.15
N PHE A 354 18.05 12.64 -10.55
CA PHE A 354 19.41 13.14 -10.34
C PHE A 354 20.20 12.31 -9.32
N MET A 355 19.62 11.98 -8.17
CA MET A 355 20.35 11.27 -7.11
C MET A 355 20.62 9.82 -7.50
N VAL A 356 19.71 9.12 -8.17
CA VAL A 356 19.98 7.76 -8.69
C VAL A 356 21.11 7.79 -9.72
N ALA A 357 21.10 8.76 -10.64
CA ALA A 357 22.11 8.88 -11.68
C ALA A 357 23.52 9.21 -11.13
N TYR A 358 23.62 10.09 -10.13
CA TYR A 358 24.92 10.55 -9.62
C TYR A 358 25.42 9.86 -8.35
N MET A 359 24.53 9.31 -7.53
CA MET A 359 24.86 8.71 -6.23
C MET A 359 24.65 7.19 -6.19
N GLY A 360 24.26 6.58 -7.32
CA GLY A 360 24.06 5.13 -7.45
C GLY A 360 23.05 4.60 -6.43
N GLU A 361 23.41 3.50 -5.76
CA GLU A 361 22.55 2.78 -4.83
C GLU A 361 21.93 3.67 -3.74
N ILE A 362 22.73 4.52 -3.09
CA ILE A 362 22.25 5.43 -2.04
C ILE A 362 21.25 6.45 -2.62
N GLY A 363 21.42 6.81 -3.88
CA GLY A 363 20.51 7.67 -4.65
C GLY A 363 19.09 7.10 -4.79
N THR A 364 18.87 5.83 -4.48
CA THR A 364 17.54 5.21 -4.54
C THR A 364 16.67 5.47 -3.30
N VAL A 365 17.28 5.88 -2.18
CA VAL A 365 16.59 6.08 -0.89
C VAL A 365 16.66 7.51 -0.36
N LEU A 366 17.72 8.25 -0.69
CA LEU A 366 17.86 9.66 -0.29
C LEU A 366 16.78 10.61 -0.83
N PRO A 367 16.27 10.48 -2.07
CA PRO A 367 15.22 11.36 -2.58
C PRO A 367 13.99 11.40 -1.67
N ALA A 368 13.60 10.24 -1.13
CA ALA A 368 12.47 10.12 -0.22
C ALA A 368 12.76 10.85 1.10
N LEU A 369 13.96 10.67 1.67
CA LEU A 369 14.37 11.37 2.90
C LEU A 369 14.31 12.89 2.73
N VAL A 370 14.94 13.42 1.68
CA VAL A 370 14.99 14.86 1.42
C VAL A 370 13.59 15.43 1.22
N THR A 371 12.76 14.72 0.44
CA THR A 371 11.37 15.15 0.18
C THR A 371 10.53 15.16 1.46
N GLU A 372 10.65 14.14 2.30
CA GLU A 372 9.92 14.07 3.56
C GLU A 372 10.36 15.16 4.55
N ILE A 373 11.65 15.49 4.61
CA ILE A 373 12.16 16.62 5.41
C ILE A 373 11.57 17.94 4.92
N ILE A 374 11.57 18.19 3.60
CA ILE A 374 10.98 19.40 3.01
C ILE A 374 9.48 19.46 3.35
N GLY A 375 8.76 18.36 3.18
CA GLY A 375 7.34 18.25 3.53
C GLY A 375 7.08 18.55 5.01
N ALA A 376 7.88 17.98 5.91
CA ALA A 376 7.80 18.22 7.34
C ALA A 376 8.04 19.69 7.70
N VAL A 377 9.01 20.36 7.07
CA VAL A 377 9.27 21.79 7.26
C VAL A 377 8.08 22.64 6.79
N VAL A 378 7.52 22.35 5.62
CA VAL A 378 6.34 23.06 5.11
C VAL A 378 5.13 22.90 6.05
N ILE A 379 4.89 21.69 6.54
CA ILE A 379 3.84 21.40 7.52
C ILE A 379 4.09 22.17 8.82
N PHE A 380 5.34 22.19 9.30
CA PHE A 380 5.72 22.93 10.50
C PHE A 380 5.45 24.44 10.38
N ILE A 381 5.84 25.04 9.25
CA ILE A 381 5.59 26.46 8.96
C ILE A 381 4.08 26.73 8.91
N PHE A 382 3.30 25.83 8.30
CA PHE A 382 1.83 25.95 8.27
C PHE A 382 1.25 26.00 9.69
N TYR A 383 1.61 25.08 10.58
CA TYR A 383 1.05 25.06 11.94
C TYR A 383 1.42 26.31 12.74
N LEU A 384 2.65 26.81 12.58
CA LEU A 384 3.07 28.04 13.25
C LEU A 384 2.31 29.26 12.76
N ARG A 385 2.16 29.42 11.44
CA ARG A 385 1.57 30.64 10.84
C ARG A 385 0.04 30.63 10.82
N ASN A 386 -0.57 29.48 10.57
CA ASN A 386 -2.00 29.39 10.30
C ASN A 386 -2.81 28.87 11.48
N GLU A 387 -2.22 28.07 12.36
CA GLU A 387 -2.92 27.47 13.51
C GLU A 387 -2.46 28.03 14.85
N ASN A 388 -1.39 28.84 14.88
CA ASN A 388 -0.69 29.26 16.10
C ASN A 388 -0.30 28.08 17.00
N VAL A 389 0.03 26.94 16.37
CA VAL A 389 0.43 25.70 17.03
C VAL A 389 1.91 25.46 16.79
N ASN A 390 2.68 25.35 17.87
CA ASN A 390 4.07 24.91 17.78
C ASN A 390 4.15 23.40 17.93
N LEU A 391 4.52 22.70 16.85
CA LEU A 391 4.69 21.24 16.87
C LEU A 391 5.81 20.77 17.80
N LEU A 392 6.77 21.62 18.20
CA LEU A 392 7.78 21.25 19.19
C LEU A 392 7.16 20.92 20.57
N LYS A 393 5.91 21.36 20.83
CA LYS A 393 5.14 20.93 22.02
C LYS A 393 4.88 19.42 22.07
N ILE A 394 5.10 18.70 20.98
CA ILE A 394 5.04 17.23 20.94
C ILE A 394 6.08 16.61 21.88
N ILE A 395 7.29 17.16 21.97
CA ILE A 395 8.39 16.59 22.79
C ILE A 395 8.03 16.53 24.28
N PRO A 396 7.59 17.62 24.94
CA PRO A 396 7.17 17.53 26.35
C PRO A 396 5.91 16.67 26.52
N LEU A 397 4.99 16.66 25.55
CA LEU A 397 3.80 15.79 25.59
C LEU A 397 4.19 14.31 25.53
N MET A 398 5.15 13.92 24.70
CA MET A 398 5.69 12.56 24.65
C MET A 398 6.20 12.09 26.02
N ARG A 399 6.92 12.97 26.74
CA ARG A 399 7.43 12.65 28.09
C ARG A 399 6.28 12.42 29.07
N LEU A 400 5.27 13.29 29.07
CA LEU A 400 4.10 13.16 29.93
C LEU A 400 3.32 11.87 29.61
N GLU A 401 3.16 11.56 28.34
CA GLU A 401 2.48 10.36 27.86
C GLU A 401 3.22 9.08 28.29
N ALA A 402 4.55 9.07 28.19
CA ALA A 402 5.38 7.97 28.65
C ALA A 402 5.22 7.70 30.15
N ILE A 403 5.20 8.78 30.95
CA ILE A 403 4.96 8.70 32.39
C ILE A 403 3.56 8.14 32.69
N ASN A 404 2.53 8.64 32.00
CA ASN A 404 1.15 8.16 32.17
C ASN A 404 1.00 6.68 31.82
N LEU A 405 1.60 6.24 30.72
CA LEU A 405 1.60 4.82 30.32
C LEU A 405 2.31 3.95 31.35
N PHE A 406 3.45 4.41 31.89
CA PHE A 406 4.17 3.71 32.95
C PHE A 406 3.31 3.54 34.22
N TYR A 407 2.64 4.60 34.67
CA TYR A 407 1.73 4.52 35.82
C TYR A 407 0.54 3.59 35.56
N GLN A 408 -0.06 3.62 34.37
CA GLN A 408 -1.15 2.72 34.01
C GLN A 408 -0.69 1.25 34.01
N PHE A 409 0.48 0.96 33.44
CA PHE A 409 1.04 -0.39 33.43
C PHE A 409 1.33 -0.88 34.85
N ARG A 410 2.01 -0.04 35.66
CA ARG A 410 2.30 -0.33 37.06
C ARG A 410 1.02 -0.62 37.86
N ASN A 411 0.00 0.23 37.73
CA ASN A 411 -1.26 0.05 38.45
C ASN A 411 -2.05 -1.18 37.99
N LYS A 412 -1.91 -1.59 36.73
CA LYS A 412 -2.54 -2.80 36.20
C LYS A 412 -1.83 -4.07 36.69
N ILE A 413 -0.50 -4.05 36.79
CA ILE A 413 0.29 -5.15 37.37
C ILE A 413 -0.03 -5.28 38.86
N LEU A 414 -0.07 -4.17 39.61
CA LEU A 414 -0.39 -4.15 41.04
C LEU A 414 -1.85 -4.50 41.37
N ARG A 415 -2.77 -4.47 40.40
CA ARG A 415 -4.17 -4.93 40.57
C ARG A 415 -4.35 -6.42 40.26
N ASN A 416 -3.39 -7.02 39.56
CA ASN A 416 -3.43 -8.42 39.14
C ASN A 416 -2.43 -9.31 39.91
N ALA A 417 -1.64 -8.71 40.80
CA ALA A 417 -0.81 -9.37 41.80
C ALA A 417 -1.48 -9.18 43.17
#